data_AF-A0A804M2M5-F1
#
_entry.id   AF-A0A804M2M5-F1
#
_cell.length_a   1.000
_cell.length_b   1.000
_cell.length_c   1.000
_cell.angle_alpha   90.00
_cell.angle_beta   90.00
_cell.angle_gamma   90.00
#
_symmetry.space_group_name_H-M   'P 1'
#
loop_
_entity.id
_entity.type
_entity.pdbx_description
1 polymer ?
#
loop_
_entity_poly.entity_id
_entity_poly.type
_entity_poly.pdbx_seq_one_letter_code
_entity_poly.pdbx_strand_id
1 'polypeptide(L)'
;MERGSSWRLPAVVVGILVCAALFSPPAAALNIGIQSAGDGVSKQQACSRTCESDHCTTPPFLRYGKYCGILYSGCPGEPPCDALDACCMHHDNCVQAKSTLRRYLYTHKLSESSVRRHARMDVG
;
A
#
# COMPACT_ATOMS: atom_id res chain seq x y z
N MET A 1 -25.90 32.61 -50.07
CA MET A 1 -24.53 33.13 -50.00
C MET A 1 -24.32 33.53 -48.55
N GLU A 2 -23.43 32.95 -47.75
CA GLU A 2 -22.10 32.40 -48.04
C GLU A 2 -21.70 31.31 -47.03
N ARG A 3 -20.85 30.40 -47.51
CA ARG A 3 -20.09 29.40 -46.77
C ARG A 3 -19.11 30.10 -45.81
N GLY A 4 -18.97 29.57 -44.59
CA GLY A 4 -17.91 30.08 -43.70
C GLY A 4 -17.86 29.47 -42.31
N SER A 5 -18.07 28.17 -42.12
CA SER A 5 -17.84 27.55 -40.81
C SER A 5 -17.37 26.09 -40.89
N SER A 6 -16.68 25.71 -41.97
CA SER A 6 -16.12 24.36 -42.12
C SER A 6 -14.70 24.21 -41.58
N TRP A 7 -14.09 25.27 -41.04
CA TRP A 7 -12.71 25.25 -40.51
C TRP A 7 -12.59 25.41 -38.99
N ARG A 8 -13.70 25.60 -38.26
CA ARG A 8 -13.64 25.67 -36.79
C ARG A 8 -13.44 24.30 -36.13
N LEU A 9 -14.00 23.25 -36.73
CA LEU A 9 -13.92 21.89 -36.20
C LEU A 9 -12.48 21.33 -36.09
N PRO A 10 -11.59 21.44 -37.10
CA PRO A 10 -10.22 20.94 -36.95
C PRO A 10 -9.42 21.72 -35.91
N ALA A 11 -9.64 23.05 -35.80
CA ALA A 11 -8.89 23.89 -34.87
C ALA A 11 -9.16 23.54 -33.39
N VAL A 12 -10.41 23.21 -33.04
CA VAL A 12 -10.77 22.83 -31.66
C VAL A 12 -10.17 21.47 -31.30
N VAL A 13 -10.22 20.48 -32.18
CA VAL A 13 -9.67 19.14 -31.94
C VAL A 13 -8.15 19.20 -31.78
N VAL A 14 -7.47 19.98 -32.62
CA VAL A 14 -6.02 20.21 -32.50
C VAL A 14 -5.68 20.93 -31.19
N GLY A 15 -6.48 21.93 -30.79
CA GLY A 15 -6.30 22.63 -29.52
C GLY A 15 -6.40 21.70 -28.30
N ILE A 16 -7.39 20.80 -28.28
CA ILE A 16 -7.57 19.82 -27.19
C ILE A 16 -6.39 18.83 -27.15
N LEU A 17 -5.95 18.32 -28.30
CA LEU A 17 -4.81 17.39 -28.37
C LEU A 17 -3.50 18.04 -27.90
N VAL A 18 -3.25 19.29 -28.29
CA VAL A 18 -2.07 20.04 -27.83
C VAL A 18 -2.15 20.29 -26.32
N CYS A 19 -3.31 20.68 -25.79
CA CYS A 19 -3.49 20.82 -24.34
C CYS A 19 -3.25 19.50 -23.60
N ALA A 20 -3.75 18.37 -24.11
CA ALA A 20 -3.52 17.06 -23.49
C ALA A 20 -2.04 16.65 -23.52
N ALA A 21 -1.30 17.01 -24.57
CA ALA A 21 0.13 16.74 -24.68
C ALA A 21 0.97 17.65 -23.76
N LEU A 22 0.60 18.93 -23.62
CA LEU A 22 1.30 19.87 -22.72
C LEU A 22 0.97 19.63 -21.24
N PHE A 23 -0.23 19.11 -20.96
CA PHE A 23 -0.70 18.82 -19.61
C PHE A 23 -0.62 17.32 -19.27
N SER A 24 0.26 16.56 -19.94
CA SER A 24 0.63 15.23 -19.49
C SER A 24 1.62 15.41 -18.34
N PRO A 25 1.21 15.36 -17.05
CA PRO A 25 2.18 15.24 -15.99
C PRO A 25 3.03 13.99 -16.29
N PRO A 26 4.35 14.04 -16.09
CA PRO A 26 5.12 12.81 -16.09
C PRO A 26 4.41 11.90 -15.09
N ALA A 27 3.90 10.78 -15.57
CA ALA A 27 3.48 9.69 -14.71
C ALA A 27 4.76 9.19 -14.03
N ALA A 28 5.22 9.93 -13.03
CA ALA A 28 6.03 9.41 -11.94
C ALA A 28 5.12 8.43 -11.22
N ALA A 29 4.90 7.29 -11.88
CA ALA A 29 4.38 6.09 -11.27
C ALA A 29 5.24 5.90 -10.03
N LEU A 30 4.62 6.09 -8.87
CA LEU A 30 5.26 5.92 -7.58
C LEU A 30 5.51 4.42 -7.42
N ASN A 31 6.59 3.95 -8.05
CA ASN A 31 7.07 2.58 -7.98
C ASN A 31 7.68 2.39 -6.60
N ILE A 32 6.84 2.24 -5.58
CA ILE A 32 7.24 1.65 -4.31
C ILE A 32 7.42 0.16 -4.62
N GLY A 33 8.57 -0.17 -5.22
CA GLY A 33 8.99 -1.54 -5.40
C GLY A 33 9.03 -2.20 -4.03
N ILE A 34 8.21 -3.23 -3.86
CA ILE A 34 8.31 -4.18 -2.76
C ILE A 34 9.60 -4.98 -2.94
N GLN A 35 10.74 -4.35 -2.73
CA GLN A 35 11.99 -5.04 -2.52
C GLN A 35 11.84 -5.77 -1.18
N SER A 36 11.37 -7.00 -1.25
CA SER A 36 11.51 -7.99 -0.18
C SER A 36 13.00 -8.29 -0.04
N ALA A 37 13.76 -7.31 0.46
CA ALA A 37 15.17 -7.45 0.80
C ALA A 37 15.25 -8.31 2.06
N GLY A 38 15.13 -9.63 1.87
CA GLY A 38 15.73 -10.57 2.78
C GLY A 38 17.23 -10.54 2.54
N ASP A 39 17.92 -9.54 3.08
CA ASP A 39 19.39 -9.51 3.16
C ASP A 39 19.85 -8.45 4.16
N GLY A 40 20.14 -8.89 5.39
CA GLY A 40 21.32 -8.52 6.19
C GLY A 40 21.60 -7.06 6.56
N VAL A 41 20.82 -6.05 6.16
CA VAL A 41 21.05 -4.69 6.63
C VAL A 41 20.48 -4.57 8.04
N SER A 42 21.38 -4.51 9.02
CA SER A 42 21.14 -4.04 10.39
C SER A 42 20.65 -2.57 10.41
N LYS A 43 19.59 -2.26 9.67
CA LYS A 43 18.68 -1.18 10.03
C LYS A 43 17.73 -1.86 10.98
N GLN A 44 17.89 -1.57 12.26
CA GLN A 44 16.90 -1.84 13.29
C GLN A 44 15.52 -1.73 12.64
N GLN A 45 14.83 -2.86 12.46
CA GLN A 45 13.47 -2.88 11.95
C GLN A 45 12.75 -1.79 12.76
N ALA A 46 12.38 -0.69 12.09
CA ALA A 46 11.94 0.51 12.76
C ALA A 46 10.52 0.28 13.28
N CYS A 47 10.44 -0.48 14.36
CA CYS A 47 9.22 -0.71 15.10
C CYS A 47 9.04 0.42 16.10
N SER A 48 7.80 0.80 16.38
CA SER A 48 7.51 1.88 17.31
C SER A 48 7.45 1.40 18.76
N ARG A 49 8.07 2.17 19.65
CA ARG A 49 7.92 2.08 21.12
C ARG A 49 7.07 3.22 21.69
N THR A 50 6.73 4.21 20.88
CA THR A 50 6.08 5.46 21.31
C THR A 50 4.78 5.66 20.54
N CYS A 51 3.78 6.26 21.18
CA CYS A 51 2.54 6.63 20.51
C CYS A 51 2.78 7.90 19.69
N GLU A 52 2.80 7.77 18.36
CA GLU A 52 3.03 8.88 17.43
C GLU A 52 1.73 9.28 16.72
N SER A 53 1.62 10.53 16.29
CA SER A 53 0.51 11.03 15.50
C SER A 53 1.04 12.01 14.45
N ASP A 54 1.58 11.45 13.38
CA ASP A 54 2.28 12.20 12.34
C ASP A 54 1.61 12.04 10.97
N HIS A 55 1.74 13.08 10.14
CA HIS A 55 1.22 13.11 8.76
C HIS A 55 -0.29 12.83 8.64
N CYS A 56 -1.10 13.21 9.63
CA CYS A 56 -2.55 12.96 9.64
C CYS A 56 -3.28 13.52 8.41
N THR A 57 -2.74 14.56 7.77
CA THR A 57 -3.31 15.23 6.58
C THR A 57 -2.63 14.89 5.26
N THR A 58 -1.60 14.05 5.28
CA THR A 58 -0.79 13.70 4.08
C THR A 58 -0.80 12.19 3.84
N PRO A 59 -1.88 11.63 3.25
CA PRO A 59 -1.85 10.26 2.72
C PRO A 59 -0.71 10.17 1.68
N PRO A 60 0.15 9.14 1.63
CA PRO A 60 0.11 7.81 2.25
C PRO A 60 0.96 7.63 3.53
N PHE A 61 1.48 8.72 4.12
CA PHE A 61 2.49 8.68 5.19
C PHE A 61 1.92 8.72 6.61
N LEU A 62 0.60 8.61 6.75
CA LEU A 62 -0.08 8.68 8.05
C LEU A 62 0.49 7.64 9.03
N ARG A 63 0.84 8.12 10.22
CA ARG A 63 1.22 7.31 11.38
C ARG A 63 0.35 7.68 12.55
N TYR A 64 -0.26 6.67 13.16
CA TYR A 64 -1.02 6.84 14.39
C TYR A 64 -0.71 5.69 15.35
N GLY A 65 -0.52 6.01 16.63
CA GLY A 65 -0.19 5.03 17.64
C GLY A 65 1.14 4.35 17.35
N LYS A 66 1.19 3.03 17.50
CA LYS A 66 2.36 2.20 17.19
C LYS A 66 2.14 1.32 15.96
N TYR A 67 0.89 1.02 15.62
CA TYR A 67 0.52 -0.01 14.65
C TYR A 67 -0.22 0.54 13.43
N CYS A 68 -0.70 1.79 13.44
CA CYS A 68 -1.42 2.33 12.29
C CYS A 68 -0.47 3.03 11.32
N GLY A 69 -0.22 2.41 10.17
CA GLY A 69 0.53 3.01 9.07
C GLY A 69 0.96 1.98 8.02
N ILE A 70 1.37 2.45 6.84
CA ILE A 70 1.92 1.57 5.79
C ILE A 70 3.38 1.24 6.13
N LEU A 71 3.72 -0.05 6.18
CA LEU A 71 5.09 -0.53 6.51
C LEU A 71 5.60 0.01 7.87
N TYR A 72 4.69 0.27 8.79
CA TYR A 72 4.94 0.78 10.14
C TYR A 72 4.19 -0.11 11.13
N SER A 73 4.85 -0.53 12.21
CA SER A 73 4.24 -1.39 13.22
C SER A 73 4.95 -1.23 14.57
N GLY A 74 4.32 -1.70 15.65
CA GLY A 74 4.86 -1.64 17.00
C GLY A 74 5.93 -2.70 17.24
N CYS A 75 6.78 -2.47 18.24
CA CYS A 75 7.78 -3.47 18.63
C CYS A 75 7.14 -4.65 19.37
N PRO A 76 7.77 -5.85 19.31
CA PRO A 76 7.32 -6.99 20.09
C PRO A 76 7.18 -6.65 21.58
N GLY A 77 6.02 -7.01 22.15
CA GLY A 77 5.68 -6.76 23.56
C GLY A 77 5.13 -5.37 23.87
N GLU A 78 5.04 -4.46 22.89
CA GLU A 78 4.45 -3.15 23.11
C GLU A 78 2.91 -3.21 23.12
N PRO A 79 2.23 -2.66 24.14
CA PRO A 79 0.78 -2.54 24.12
C PRO A 79 0.35 -1.45 23.13
N PRO A 80 -0.84 -1.58 22.53
CA PRO A 80 -1.43 -0.52 21.71
C PRO A 80 -1.72 0.73 22.56
N CYS A 81 -1.67 1.90 21.93
CA CYS A 81 -1.88 3.20 22.57
C CYS A 81 -3.34 3.42 23.00
N ASP A 82 -4.29 2.93 22.22
CA ASP A 82 -5.73 3.04 22.44
C ASP A 82 -6.49 1.95 21.66
N ALA A 83 -7.83 2.04 21.62
CA ALA A 83 -8.67 1.08 20.92
C ALA A 83 -8.48 1.10 19.39
N LEU A 84 -8.18 2.25 18.79
CA LEU A 84 -7.91 2.36 17.36
C LEU A 84 -6.58 1.68 17.01
N ASP A 85 -5.54 1.95 17.79
CA ASP A 85 -4.24 1.31 17.64
C ASP A 85 -4.31 -0.22 17.89
N ALA A 86 -5.18 -0.66 18.79
CA ALA A 86 -5.46 -2.09 18.99
C ALA A 86 -6.05 -2.77 17.74
N CYS A 87 -6.93 -2.07 17.00
CA CYS A 87 -7.41 -2.55 15.71
C CYS A 87 -6.28 -2.66 14.69
N CYS A 88 -5.37 -1.70 14.65
CA CYS A 88 -4.21 -1.73 13.76
C CYS A 88 -3.24 -2.87 14.11
N MET A 89 -3.00 -3.14 15.39
CA MET A 89 -2.21 -4.30 15.84
C MET A 89 -2.83 -5.62 15.38
N HIS A 90 -4.16 -5.76 15.48
CA HIS A 90 -4.86 -6.94 14.98
C HIS A 90 -4.80 -7.05 13.45
N HIS A 91 -4.94 -5.93 12.74
CA HIS A 91 -4.80 -5.85 11.29
C HIS A 91 -3.44 -6.38 10.84
N ASP A 92 -2.35 -5.91 11.46
CA ASP A 92 -0.98 -6.32 11.10
C ASP A 92 -0.79 -7.83 11.24
N ASN A 93 -1.25 -8.41 12.36
CA ASN A 93 -1.22 -9.85 12.58
C ASN A 93 -2.02 -10.62 11.51
N CYS A 94 -3.21 -10.12 11.16
CA CYS A 94 -4.07 -10.71 10.15
C CYS A 94 -3.43 -10.71 8.76
N VAL A 95 -2.89 -9.57 8.32
CA VAL A 95 -2.28 -9.44 6.98
C VAL A 95 -0.94 -10.16 6.89
N GLN A 96 -0.17 -10.21 7.99
CA GLN A 96 1.07 -10.99 8.07
C GLN A 96 0.79 -12.49 7.92
N ALA A 97 -0.22 -13.02 8.62
CA ALA A 97 -0.64 -14.42 8.47
C ALA A 97 -1.10 -14.72 7.04
N LYS A 98 -1.91 -13.84 6.45
CA LYS A 98 -2.40 -13.99 5.07
C LYS A 98 -1.28 -13.92 4.04
N SER A 99 -0.30 -13.04 4.23
CA SER A 99 0.86 -12.94 3.33
C SER A 99 1.76 -14.17 3.41
N THR A 100 1.90 -14.75 4.60
CA THR A 100 2.63 -16.01 4.84
C THR A 100 1.92 -17.18 4.18
N LEU A 101 0.59 -17.27 4.33
CA LEU A 101 -0.24 -18.24 3.60
C LEU A 101 -0.02 -18.10 2.08
N ARG A 102 -0.18 -16.89 1.55
CA ARG A 102 -0.01 -16.62 0.12
C ARG A 102 1.38 -17.01 -0.38
N ARG A 103 2.42 -16.76 0.42
CA ARG A 103 3.80 -17.17 0.11
C ARG A 103 3.90 -18.70 0.02
N TYR A 104 3.30 -19.43 0.94
CA TYR A 104 3.32 -20.91 0.93
C TYR A 104 2.55 -21.50 -0.26
N LEU A 105 1.39 -20.93 -0.62
CA LEU A 105 0.68 -21.32 -1.85
C LEU A 105 1.55 -21.14 -3.09
N TYR A 106 2.27 -20.02 -3.14
CA TYR A 106 3.14 -19.70 -4.26
C TYR A 106 4.35 -20.63 -4.34
N THR A 107 5.07 -20.83 -3.23
CA THR A 107 6.29 -21.65 -3.20
C THR A 107 6.02 -23.14 -3.39
N HIS A 108 4.89 -23.65 -2.90
CA HIS A 108 4.54 -25.07 -3.00
C HIS A 108 3.50 -25.39 -4.08
N LYS A 109 3.02 -24.39 -4.82
CA LYS A 109 1.90 -24.52 -5.79
C LYS A 109 0.70 -25.25 -5.19
N LEU A 110 0.39 -24.98 -3.93
CA LEU A 110 -0.73 -25.60 -3.22
C LEU A 110 -2.02 -24.78 -3.39
N SER A 111 -3.17 -25.41 -3.16
CA SER A 111 -4.45 -24.72 -3.07
C SER A 111 -4.69 -24.15 -1.67
N GLU A 112 -5.43 -23.05 -1.56
CA GLU A 112 -5.84 -22.45 -0.27
C GLU A 112 -6.46 -23.48 0.67
N SER A 113 -7.25 -24.40 0.13
CA SER A 113 -7.89 -25.49 0.87
C SER A 113 -6.89 -26.48 1.45
N SER A 114 -5.76 -26.74 0.78
CA SER A 114 -4.72 -27.63 1.31
C SER A 114 -3.95 -26.97 2.45
N VAL A 115 -3.64 -25.68 2.32
CA VAL A 115 -2.91 -24.92 3.33
C VAL A 115 -3.76 -24.63 4.57
N ARG A 116 -5.04 -24.26 4.39
CA ARG A 116 -5.98 -24.05 5.51
C ARG A 116 -6.19 -25.33 6.34
N ARG A 117 -6.12 -26.52 5.74
CA ARG A 117 -6.17 -27.78 6.49
C ARG A 117 -4.92 -27.99 7.36
N HIS A 118 -3.76 -27.52 6.93
CA HIS A 118 -2.53 -27.57 7.71
C HIS A 118 -2.54 -26.52 8.83
N ALA A 119 -2.85 -25.26 8.50
CA ALA A 119 -2.83 -24.14 9.45
C ALA A 119 -3.90 -24.18 10.55
N ARG A 120 -4.94 -25.02 10.41
CA ARG A 120 -5.93 -25.24 11.48
C ARG A 120 -5.35 -25.97 12.70
N MET A 121 -4.15 -26.56 12.60
CA MET A 121 -3.54 -27.26 13.74
C MET A 121 -2.99 -26.32 14.82
N ASP A 122 -2.81 -25.02 14.55
CA ASP A 122 -2.15 -24.06 15.47
C ASP A 122 -3.10 -23.10 16.20
N VAL A 123 -4.42 -23.17 15.98
CA VAL A 123 -5.40 -22.37 16.73
C VAL A 123 -5.95 -23.20 17.89
N GLY A 124 -5.11 -23.40 18.91
CA GLY A 124 -5.44 -24.00 20.20
C GLY A 124 -5.41 -22.97 21.32
#